data_AF-A0A9W6IN50-F1
#
_entry.id   AF-A0A9W6IN50-F1
#
_cell.length_a   1.000
_cell.length_b   1.000
_cell.length_c   1.000
_cell.angle_alpha   90.00
_cell.angle_beta   90.00
_cell.angle_gamma   90.00
#
_symmetry.space_group_name_H-M   'P 1'
#
loop_
_entity.id
_entity.type
_entity.pdbx_description
1 polymer ?
#
loop_
_entity_poly.entity_id
_entity_poly.type
_entity_poly.pdbx_seq_one_letter_code
_entity_poly.pdbx_strand_id
1 'polypeptide(L)'
;MASPRFARFQEADNGDHWPGFVDALATLLLVIVFLLSIFVAGQFALSRALTSRDDQLADLNARLSQLADELNLARDENAALEVRITGLREERDALEDALTLATGRVESLQSDLAAEEEMSEESRRALALLNQQMQVLRDQIASLNAALEASEQRAEEAEAQVINLGERLNAALAERAAELAVYRSDFFGRLREILGNRTGVRVVGDRFVFETDVLFPSGSAALSSEGRESLRPIADAIIQLTDEIPDDIEWVIRIDGHTDPVPIRTTYPSNWHLSAARAISVVQWFEDLGVPSERLVAAGFGENHPIAEGRSAEANARNRRIELKLTSR
;
A
#
# COMPACT_ATOMS: atom_id res chain seq x y z
N MET A 1 128.82 -49.70 66.83
CA MET A 1 129.68 -50.84 67.23
C MET A 1 129.31 -52.02 66.32
N ALA A 2 130.22 -52.86 65.80
CA ALA A 2 131.67 -52.80 65.61
C ALA A 2 132.10 -53.88 64.56
N SER A 3 133.32 -53.83 64.01
CA SER A 3 133.90 -54.84 63.07
C SER A 3 134.84 -55.83 63.78
N PRO A 4 135.15 -57.03 63.22
CA PRO A 4 136.28 -57.27 62.27
C PRO A 4 135.83 -58.14 61.05
N ARG A 5 136.60 -58.78 60.13
CA ARG A 5 138.01 -59.26 59.92
C ARG A 5 138.39 -60.56 60.69
N PHE A 6 139.23 -61.50 60.20
CA PHE A 6 140.02 -61.62 58.94
C PHE A 6 139.74 -63.00 58.23
N ALA A 7 140.55 -63.81 57.51
CA ALA A 7 142.01 -63.97 57.23
C ALA A 7 142.29 -64.63 55.83
N ARG A 8 143.31 -65.52 55.67
CA ARG A 8 143.76 -66.16 54.40
C ARG A 8 144.56 -67.48 54.64
N PHE A 9 144.54 -68.45 53.72
CA PHE A 9 145.57 -69.51 53.57
C PHE A 9 145.82 -69.91 52.09
N GLN A 10 146.94 -70.59 51.86
CA GLN A 10 147.51 -71.19 50.63
C GLN A 10 148.26 -72.47 51.13
N GLU A 11 148.55 -73.57 50.44
CA GLU A 11 148.97 -73.82 49.05
C GLU A 11 149.12 -75.35 48.88
N ALA A 12 148.97 -75.91 47.68
CA ALA A 12 149.60 -77.18 47.24
C ALA A 12 149.28 -77.46 45.76
N ASP A 13 150.24 -78.00 45.01
CA ASP A 13 150.12 -78.40 43.61
C ASP A 13 150.50 -79.88 43.45
N ASN A 14 149.91 -80.57 42.47
CA ASN A 14 150.35 -81.90 42.02
C ASN A 14 149.77 -82.16 40.61
N GLY A 15 150.63 -82.11 39.59
CA GLY A 15 150.20 -82.13 38.19
C GLY A 15 149.91 -83.51 37.63
N ASP A 16 148.93 -83.58 36.71
CA ASP A 16 148.67 -84.73 35.84
C ASP A 16 148.48 -84.21 34.40
N HIS A 17 149.13 -84.83 33.42
CA HIS A 17 149.24 -84.27 32.07
C HIS A 17 148.35 -85.02 31.06
N TRP A 18 147.38 -84.32 30.45
CA TRP A 18 146.50 -84.87 29.42
C TRP A 18 146.82 -84.29 28.01
N PRO A 19 146.65 -85.02 26.89
CA PRO A 19 147.24 -84.62 25.61
C PRO A 19 146.53 -83.45 24.91
N GLY A 20 147.29 -82.51 24.33
CA GLY A 20 146.79 -81.28 23.71
C GLY A 20 145.83 -81.41 22.51
N PHE A 21 145.61 -82.61 21.97
CA PHE A 21 144.50 -82.84 21.02
C PHE A 21 143.13 -82.67 21.71
N VAL A 22 143.05 -82.94 23.02
CA VAL A 22 141.87 -82.65 23.86
C VAL A 22 141.68 -81.15 24.03
N ASP A 23 142.75 -80.36 24.12
CA ASP A 23 142.69 -78.90 24.22
C ASP A 23 142.29 -78.24 22.89
N ALA A 24 142.79 -78.76 21.76
CA ALA A 24 142.32 -78.37 20.43
C ALA A 24 140.83 -78.72 20.21
N LEU A 25 140.37 -79.87 20.69
CA LEU A 25 138.94 -80.24 20.67
C LEU A 25 138.11 -79.39 21.64
N ALA A 26 138.62 -79.09 22.84
CA ALA A 26 137.93 -78.28 23.84
C ALA A 26 137.80 -76.83 23.39
N THR A 27 138.83 -76.22 22.81
CA THR A 27 138.77 -74.87 22.23
C THR A 27 137.86 -74.80 21.01
N LEU A 28 137.87 -75.82 20.12
CA LEU A 28 136.89 -75.94 19.03
C LEU A 28 135.46 -76.03 19.59
N LEU A 29 135.23 -76.88 20.60
CA LEU A 29 133.93 -77.07 21.23
C LEU A 29 133.47 -75.79 21.95
N LEU A 30 134.36 -75.05 22.60
CA LEU A 30 134.07 -73.78 23.27
C LEU A 30 133.72 -72.69 22.25
N VAL A 31 134.43 -72.60 21.12
CA VAL A 31 134.08 -71.70 20.01
C VAL A 31 132.73 -72.09 19.39
N ILE A 32 132.46 -73.38 19.20
CA ILE A 32 131.15 -73.87 18.73
C ILE A 32 130.05 -73.48 19.73
N VAL A 33 130.22 -73.75 21.02
CA VAL A 33 129.25 -73.39 22.08
C VAL A 33 129.06 -71.89 22.19
N PHE A 34 130.11 -71.07 22.00
CA PHE A 34 130.01 -69.62 21.99
C PHE A 34 129.23 -69.10 20.77
N LEU A 35 129.48 -69.63 19.57
CA LEU A 35 128.71 -69.34 18.37
C LEU A 35 127.25 -69.80 18.50
N LEU A 36 127.02 -70.97 19.10
CA LEU A 36 125.67 -71.51 19.36
C LEU A 36 124.95 -70.66 20.43
N SER A 37 125.66 -70.15 21.43
CA SER A 37 125.13 -69.22 22.45
C SER A 37 124.77 -67.86 21.86
N ILE A 38 125.63 -67.27 21.01
CA ILE A 38 125.31 -66.05 20.25
C ILE A 38 124.13 -66.28 19.31
N PHE A 39 124.09 -67.43 18.62
CA PHE A 39 122.96 -67.80 17.77
C PHE A 39 121.66 -67.92 18.57
N VAL A 40 121.66 -68.62 19.71
CA VAL A 40 120.49 -68.75 20.60
C VAL A 40 120.07 -67.40 21.19
N ALA A 41 121.01 -66.54 21.59
CA ALA A 41 120.72 -65.18 22.04
C ALA A 41 120.12 -64.32 20.92
N GLY A 42 120.62 -64.46 19.68
CA GLY A 42 120.08 -63.82 18.49
C GLY A 42 118.69 -64.33 18.13
N GLN A 43 118.46 -65.64 18.18
CA GLN A 43 117.14 -66.28 17.98
C GLN A 43 116.15 -65.85 19.07
N PHE A 44 116.58 -65.74 20.34
CA PHE A 44 115.75 -65.25 21.44
C PHE A 44 115.41 -63.77 21.29
N ALA A 45 116.37 -62.92 20.93
CA ALA A 45 116.14 -61.50 20.66
C ALA A 45 115.22 -61.29 19.44
N LEU A 46 115.42 -62.07 18.38
CA LEU A 46 114.57 -62.07 17.18
C LEU A 46 113.16 -62.57 17.51
N SER A 47 113.02 -63.69 18.23
CA SER A 47 111.74 -64.22 18.70
C SER A 47 110.99 -63.19 19.53
N ARG A 48 111.65 -62.55 20.51
CA ARG A 48 111.03 -61.50 21.33
C ARG A 48 110.63 -60.27 20.50
N ALA A 49 111.41 -59.90 19.48
CA ALA A 49 111.10 -58.80 18.57
C ALA A 49 109.99 -59.15 17.56
N LEU A 50 109.81 -60.43 17.21
CA LEU A 50 108.69 -60.94 16.43
C LEU A 50 107.42 -60.94 17.28
N THR A 51 107.41 -61.60 18.44
CA THR A 51 106.25 -61.61 19.36
C THR A 51 105.80 -60.19 19.72
N SER A 52 106.73 -59.27 20.03
CA SER A 52 106.38 -57.86 20.30
C SER A 52 105.82 -57.10 19.09
N ARG A 53 106.01 -57.58 17.86
CA ARG A 53 105.35 -57.06 16.65
C ARG A 53 104.02 -57.76 16.41
N ASP A 54 103.93 -59.06 16.66
CA ASP A 54 102.69 -59.83 16.56
C ASP A 54 101.66 -59.29 17.57
N ASP A 55 102.07 -58.96 18.80
CA ASP A 55 101.27 -58.27 19.81
C ASP A 55 100.78 -56.89 19.33
N GLN A 56 101.65 -56.11 18.68
CA GLN A 56 101.29 -54.79 18.11
C GLN A 56 100.34 -54.92 16.93
N LEU A 57 100.51 -55.94 16.08
CA LEU A 57 99.60 -56.25 14.99
C LEU A 57 98.25 -56.75 15.52
N ALA A 58 98.21 -57.49 16.63
CA ALA A 58 96.98 -57.89 17.30
C ALA A 58 96.21 -56.69 17.87
N ASP A 59 96.89 -55.77 18.58
CA ASP A 59 96.29 -54.53 19.09
C ASP A 59 95.80 -53.63 17.94
N LEU A 60 96.58 -53.46 16.88
CA LEU A 60 96.16 -52.70 15.69
C LEU A 60 94.97 -53.34 14.98
N ASN A 61 94.93 -54.67 14.82
CA ASN A 61 93.80 -55.37 14.22
C ASN A 61 92.53 -55.27 15.10
N ALA A 62 92.67 -55.34 16.43
CA ALA A 62 91.55 -55.15 17.36
C ALA A 62 90.98 -53.73 17.27
N ARG A 63 91.84 -52.70 17.23
CA ARG A 63 91.43 -51.31 17.02
C ARG A 63 90.80 -51.08 15.64
N LEU A 64 91.31 -51.72 14.59
CA LEU A 64 90.72 -51.66 13.25
C LEU A 64 89.33 -52.32 13.20
N SER A 65 89.11 -53.41 13.94
CA SER A 65 87.78 -53.99 14.11
C SER A 65 86.85 -53.02 14.84
N GLN A 66 87.25 -52.51 16.01
CA GLN A 66 86.45 -51.56 16.79
C GLN A 66 86.07 -50.32 15.96
N LEU A 67 87.02 -49.73 15.24
CA LEU A 67 86.77 -48.57 14.38
C LEU A 67 85.89 -48.91 13.17
N ALA A 68 85.91 -50.14 12.66
CA ALA A 68 84.99 -50.59 11.63
C ALA A 68 83.57 -50.78 12.18
N ASP A 69 83.42 -51.33 13.38
CA ASP A 69 82.14 -51.50 14.07
C ASP A 69 81.51 -50.15 14.44
N GLU A 70 82.30 -49.22 15.00
CA GLU A 70 81.89 -47.83 15.27
C GLU A 70 81.49 -47.08 13.98
N LEU A 71 82.26 -47.25 12.89
CA LEU A 71 81.94 -46.63 11.59
C LEU A 71 80.67 -47.22 10.96
N ASN A 72 80.38 -48.50 11.18
CA ASN A 72 79.16 -49.13 10.69
C ASN A 72 77.93 -48.67 11.51
N LEU A 73 78.04 -48.64 12.84
CA LEU A 73 76.99 -48.06 13.69
C LEU A 73 76.69 -46.60 13.32
N ALA A 74 77.73 -45.79 13.12
CA ALA A 74 77.57 -44.39 12.69
C ALA A 74 76.94 -44.26 11.30
N ARG A 75 77.15 -45.22 10.38
CA ARG A 75 76.46 -45.25 9.07
C ARG A 75 74.98 -45.59 9.23
N ASP A 76 74.66 -46.59 10.05
CA ASP A 76 73.27 -47.00 10.30
C ASP A 76 72.48 -45.89 11.01
N GLU A 77 73.09 -45.18 11.96
CA GLU A 77 72.51 -43.98 12.59
C GLU A 77 72.29 -42.85 11.58
N ASN A 78 73.26 -42.55 10.70
CA ASN A 78 73.07 -41.54 9.66
C ASN A 78 71.96 -41.92 8.67
N ALA A 79 71.88 -43.18 8.24
CA ALA A 79 70.80 -43.66 7.37
C ALA A 79 69.41 -43.54 8.04
N ALA A 80 69.32 -43.87 9.34
CA ALA A 80 68.09 -43.67 10.10
C ALA A 80 67.71 -42.19 10.25
N LEU A 81 68.69 -41.30 10.42
CA LEU A 81 68.49 -39.85 10.47
C LEU A 81 68.06 -39.29 9.11
N GLU A 82 68.62 -39.77 7.99
CA GLU A 82 68.21 -39.37 6.64
C GLU A 82 66.74 -39.74 6.38
N VAL A 83 66.32 -40.97 6.70
CA VAL A 83 64.91 -41.41 6.60
C VAL A 83 63.99 -40.61 7.54
N ARG A 84 64.47 -40.23 8.74
CA ARG A 84 63.71 -39.37 9.65
C ARG A 84 63.56 -37.95 9.10
N ILE A 85 64.57 -37.42 8.41
CA ILE A 85 64.55 -36.11 7.77
C ILE A 85 63.64 -36.09 6.54
N THR A 86 63.58 -37.16 5.73
CA THR A 86 62.61 -37.23 4.62
C THR A 86 61.18 -37.27 5.12
N GLY A 87 60.86 -38.13 6.09
CA GLY A 87 59.51 -38.20 6.66
C GLY A 87 59.06 -36.89 7.32
N LEU A 88 59.95 -36.19 8.03
CA LEU A 88 59.65 -34.87 8.60
C LEU A 88 59.50 -33.75 7.55
N ARG A 89 60.12 -33.89 6.38
CA ARG A 89 59.89 -32.97 5.24
C ARG A 89 58.52 -33.21 4.63
N GLU A 90 58.17 -34.47 4.36
CA GLU A 90 56.86 -34.87 3.84
C GLU A 90 55.71 -34.44 4.78
N GLU A 91 55.88 -34.61 6.09
CA GLU A 91 54.91 -34.15 7.10
C GLU A 91 54.78 -32.61 7.10
N ARG A 92 55.90 -31.88 7.01
CA ARG A 92 55.91 -30.41 6.94
C ARG A 92 55.28 -29.88 5.65
N ASP A 93 55.58 -30.51 4.50
CA ASP A 93 55.01 -30.15 3.19
C ASP A 93 53.48 -30.35 3.20
N ALA A 94 53.00 -31.49 3.72
CA ALA A 94 51.57 -31.77 3.85
C ALA A 94 50.84 -30.82 4.82
N LEU A 95 51.51 -30.34 5.87
CA LEU A 95 50.97 -29.31 6.77
C LEU A 95 50.92 -27.92 6.11
N GLU A 96 51.85 -27.60 5.21
CA GLU A 96 51.88 -26.34 4.45
C GLU A 96 50.75 -26.29 3.40
N ASP A 97 50.50 -27.40 2.70
CA ASP A 97 49.32 -27.58 1.83
C ASP A 97 48.01 -27.45 2.63
N ALA A 98 47.91 -28.13 3.78
CA ALA A 98 46.72 -28.09 4.63
C ALA A 98 46.45 -26.68 5.20
N LEU A 99 47.49 -25.94 5.58
CA LEU A 99 47.39 -24.54 6.03
C LEU A 99 46.93 -23.62 4.90
N THR A 100 47.46 -23.82 3.68
CA THR A 100 47.07 -23.05 2.49
C THR A 100 45.59 -23.26 2.16
N LEU A 101 45.12 -24.51 2.18
CA LEU A 101 43.70 -24.85 1.99
C LEU A 101 42.81 -24.27 3.09
N ALA A 102 43.25 -24.34 4.36
CA ALA A 102 42.50 -23.77 5.49
C ALA A 102 42.38 -22.25 5.39
N THR A 103 43.46 -21.55 5.01
CA THR A 103 43.47 -20.09 4.82
C THR A 103 42.49 -19.69 3.71
N GLY A 104 42.57 -20.32 2.53
CA GLY A 104 41.64 -20.05 1.43
C GLY A 104 40.17 -20.34 1.79
N ARG A 105 39.90 -21.32 2.67
CA ARG A 105 38.53 -21.55 3.17
C ARG A 105 38.09 -20.50 4.20
N VAL A 106 38.98 -19.96 5.02
CA VAL A 106 38.69 -18.83 5.92
C VAL A 106 38.38 -17.57 5.10
N GLU A 107 39.17 -17.25 4.08
CA GLU A 107 38.93 -16.11 3.18
C GLU A 107 37.58 -16.24 2.45
N SER A 108 37.25 -17.43 1.94
CA SER A 108 35.93 -17.73 1.38
C SER A 108 34.81 -17.51 2.40
N LEU A 109 34.92 -18.06 3.61
CA LEU A 109 33.90 -17.91 4.65
C LEU A 109 33.74 -16.46 5.14
N GLN A 110 34.80 -15.66 5.12
CA GLN A 110 34.75 -14.23 5.42
C GLN A 110 34.03 -13.45 4.31
N SER A 111 34.25 -13.80 3.04
CA SER A 111 33.50 -13.23 1.91
C SER A 111 32.03 -13.64 1.93
N ASP A 112 31.73 -14.91 2.21
CA ASP A 112 30.37 -15.44 2.33
C ASP A 112 29.61 -14.72 3.47
N LEU A 113 30.25 -14.54 4.63
CA LEU A 113 29.68 -13.84 5.78
C LEU A 113 29.44 -12.35 5.52
N ALA A 114 30.39 -11.65 4.90
CA ALA A 114 30.25 -10.22 4.59
C ALA A 114 29.06 -9.94 3.64
N ALA A 115 28.84 -10.83 2.67
CA ALA A 115 27.69 -10.74 1.76
C ALA A 115 26.35 -10.98 2.49
N GLU A 116 26.28 -11.98 3.37
CA GLU A 116 25.09 -12.24 4.19
C GLU A 116 24.82 -11.09 5.19
N GLU A 117 25.85 -10.48 5.77
CA GLU A 117 25.71 -9.30 6.63
C GLU A 117 25.18 -8.08 5.85
N GLU A 118 25.67 -7.83 4.62
CA GLU A 118 25.15 -6.76 3.75
C GLU A 118 23.68 -7.01 3.36
N MET A 119 23.33 -8.23 2.95
CA MET A 119 21.95 -8.63 2.63
C MET A 119 21.01 -8.56 3.85
N SER A 120 21.50 -8.90 5.05
CA SER A 120 20.75 -8.77 6.30
C SER A 120 20.48 -7.30 6.65
N GLU A 121 21.47 -6.43 6.46
CA GLU A 121 21.34 -4.99 6.68
C GLU A 121 20.44 -4.30 5.63
N GLU A 122 20.51 -4.68 4.36
CA GLU A 122 19.54 -4.22 3.35
C GLU A 122 18.12 -4.67 3.70
N SER A 123 17.94 -5.93 4.10
CA SER A 123 16.64 -6.47 4.53
C SER A 123 16.09 -5.73 5.74
N ARG A 124 16.93 -5.38 6.73
CA ARG A 124 16.54 -4.56 7.90
C ARG A 124 16.12 -3.15 7.50
N ARG A 125 16.82 -2.51 6.57
CA ARG A 125 16.47 -1.18 6.03
C ARG A 125 15.15 -1.22 5.26
N ALA A 126 14.93 -2.25 4.43
CA ALA A 126 13.67 -2.47 3.73
C ALA A 126 12.50 -2.69 4.69
N LEU A 127 12.68 -3.51 5.74
CA LEU A 127 11.68 -3.71 6.79
C LEU A 127 11.40 -2.43 7.60
N ALA A 128 12.41 -1.62 7.90
CA ALA A 128 12.22 -0.34 8.59
C ALA A 128 11.39 0.64 7.73
N LEU A 129 11.72 0.77 6.44
CA LEU A 129 10.98 1.60 5.49
C LEU A 129 9.53 1.11 5.30
N LEU A 130 9.32 -0.19 5.16
CA LEU A 130 7.98 -0.77 5.03
C LEU A 130 7.14 -0.54 6.30
N ASN A 131 7.73 -0.66 7.50
CA ASN A 131 7.04 -0.33 8.74
C ASN A 131 6.68 1.17 8.83
N GLN A 132 7.56 2.07 8.37
CA GLN A 132 7.25 3.50 8.29
C GLN A 132 6.08 3.78 7.33
N GLN A 133 6.08 3.17 6.14
CA GLN A 133 4.98 3.28 5.17
C GLN A 133 3.67 2.73 5.74
N MET A 134 3.72 1.60 6.46
CA MET A 134 2.54 1.00 7.12
C MET A 134 1.94 1.89 8.21
N GLN A 135 2.73 2.72 8.92
CA GLN A 135 2.16 3.70 9.85
C GLN A 135 1.52 4.87 9.09
N VAL A 136 2.19 5.43 8.08
CA VAL A 136 1.62 6.51 7.23
C VAL A 136 0.28 6.09 6.60
N LEU A 137 0.17 4.85 6.13
CA LEU A 137 -1.09 4.30 5.61
C LEU A 137 -2.18 4.14 6.68
N ARG A 138 -1.82 3.78 7.92
CA ARG A 138 -2.77 3.73 9.05
C ARG A 138 -3.27 5.11 9.44
N ASP A 139 -2.38 6.10 9.49
CA ASP A 139 -2.73 7.50 9.79
C ASP A 139 -3.65 8.07 8.70
N GLN A 140 -3.38 7.75 7.43
CA GLN A 140 -4.26 8.09 6.31
C GLN A 140 -5.64 7.43 6.46
N ILE A 141 -5.72 6.13 6.73
CA ILE A 141 -7.00 5.42 6.94
C ILE A 141 -7.77 6.01 8.13
N ALA A 142 -7.10 6.32 9.25
CA ALA A 142 -7.73 6.97 10.40
C ALA A 142 -8.31 8.35 10.04
N SER A 143 -7.56 9.16 9.27
CA SER A 143 -8.03 10.47 8.80
C SER A 143 -9.21 10.39 7.83
N LEU A 144 -9.23 9.37 6.96
CA LEU A 144 -10.32 9.13 6.02
C LEU A 144 -11.60 8.66 6.73
N ASN A 145 -11.48 7.77 7.73
CA ASN A 145 -12.60 7.32 8.54
C ASN A 145 -13.23 8.48 9.32
N ALA A 146 -12.42 9.32 9.97
CA ALA A 146 -12.91 10.51 10.68
C ALA A 146 -13.56 11.55 9.73
N ALA A 147 -13.04 11.68 8.50
CA ALA A 147 -13.62 12.54 7.48
C ALA A 147 -14.96 12.00 6.93
N LEU A 148 -15.10 10.67 6.85
CA LEU A 148 -16.33 9.96 6.47
C LEU A 148 -17.40 10.11 7.55
N GLU A 149 -17.09 9.75 8.80
CA GLU A 149 -17.98 9.87 9.96
C GLU A 149 -18.53 11.30 10.10
N ALA A 150 -17.64 12.31 10.04
CA ALA A 150 -18.04 13.71 10.06
C ALA A 150 -18.86 14.14 8.84
N SER A 151 -18.83 13.40 7.74
CA SER A 151 -19.64 13.65 6.53
C SER A 151 -20.97 12.91 6.54
N GLU A 152 -21.05 11.75 7.17
CA GLU A 152 -22.28 11.01 7.43
C GLU A 152 -23.15 11.80 8.44
N GLN A 153 -22.58 12.27 9.55
CA GLN A 153 -23.28 13.18 10.48
C GLN A 153 -23.81 14.44 9.77
N ARG A 154 -23.00 15.06 8.89
CA ARG A 154 -23.45 16.23 8.10
C ARG A 154 -24.57 15.90 7.10
N ALA A 155 -24.69 14.65 6.65
CA ALA A 155 -25.79 14.21 5.82
C ALA A 155 -27.07 14.00 6.65
N GLU A 156 -26.98 13.36 7.82
CA GLU A 156 -28.11 13.20 8.76
C GLU A 156 -28.67 14.56 9.22
N GLU A 157 -27.78 15.50 9.59
CA GLU A 157 -28.16 16.87 9.98
C GLU A 157 -28.85 17.62 8.82
N ALA A 158 -28.43 17.41 7.58
CA ALA A 158 -29.04 18.01 6.40
C ALA A 158 -30.39 17.36 6.05
N GLU A 159 -30.53 16.04 6.17
CA GLU A 159 -31.79 15.33 5.94
C GLU A 159 -32.85 15.73 6.98
N ALA A 160 -32.48 15.82 8.26
CA ALA A 160 -33.37 16.32 9.32
C ALA A 160 -33.83 17.77 9.07
N GLN A 161 -32.93 18.63 8.54
CA GLN A 161 -33.30 19.99 8.12
C GLN A 161 -34.25 19.99 6.92
N VAL A 162 -34.02 19.16 5.90
CA VAL A 162 -34.90 19.06 4.72
C VAL A 162 -36.30 18.57 5.12
N ILE A 163 -36.40 17.56 5.99
CA ILE A 163 -37.67 17.08 6.52
C ILE A 163 -38.40 18.22 7.25
N ASN A 164 -37.75 18.90 8.21
CA ASN A 164 -38.43 19.92 8.99
C ASN A 164 -38.75 21.20 8.20
N LEU A 165 -37.96 21.54 7.16
CA LEU A 165 -38.30 22.60 6.22
C LEU A 165 -39.50 22.20 5.34
N GLY A 166 -39.58 20.94 4.91
CA GLY A 166 -40.73 20.39 4.18
C GLY A 166 -42.02 20.42 5.01
N GLU A 167 -41.97 20.03 6.28
CA GLU A 167 -43.09 20.13 7.21
C GLU A 167 -43.57 21.58 7.37
N ARG A 168 -42.66 22.52 7.64
CA ARG A 168 -42.98 23.96 7.77
C ARG A 168 -43.57 24.55 6.50
N LEU A 169 -43.00 24.22 5.33
CA LEU A 169 -43.48 24.71 4.04
C LEU A 169 -44.88 24.16 3.75
N ASN A 170 -45.12 22.86 3.97
CA ASN A 170 -46.44 22.26 3.78
C ASN A 170 -47.49 22.85 4.75
N ALA A 171 -47.10 23.15 5.99
CA ALA A 171 -47.98 23.82 6.95
C ALA A 171 -48.34 25.25 6.51
N ALA A 172 -47.36 26.06 6.11
CA ALA A 172 -47.58 27.43 5.63
C ALA A 172 -48.38 27.47 4.31
N LEU A 173 -48.16 26.52 3.41
CA LEU A 173 -48.97 26.38 2.18
C LEU A 173 -50.42 25.97 2.50
N ALA A 174 -50.63 25.08 3.48
CA ALA A 174 -51.97 24.69 3.91
C ALA A 174 -52.71 25.85 4.61
N GLU A 175 -52.02 26.65 5.42
CA GLU A 175 -52.53 27.87 6.06
C GLU A 175 -52.97 28.89 4.99
N ARG A 176 -52.10 29.25 4.05
CA ARG A 176 -52.41 30.17 2.94
C ARG A 176 -53.52 29.66 2.02
N ALA A 177 -53.58 28.36 1.76
CA ALA A 177 -54.67 27.76 0.99
C ALA A 177 -56.00 27.78 1.75
N ALA A 178 -55.99 27.67 3.09
CA ALA A 178 -57.18 27.80 3.92
C ALA A 178 -57.67 29.26 4.01
N GLU A 179 -56.77 30.23 4.18
CA GLU A 179 -57.08 31.66 4.14
C GLU A 179 -57.77 32.04 2.82
N LEU A 180 -57.15 31.71 1.67
CA LEU A 180 -57.74 31.96 0.36
C LEU A 180 -59.07 31.21 0.17
N ALA A 181 -59.27 30.03 0.78
CA ALA A 181 -60.54 29.32 0.73
C ALA A 181 -61.67 30.01 1.53
N VAL A 182 -61.34 30.70 2.63
CA VAL A 182 -62.31 31.52 3.38
C VAL A 182 -62.73 32.74 2.57
N TYR A 183 -61.78 33.56 2.09
CA TYR A 183 -62.09 34.72 1.25
C TYR A 183 -62.85 34.33 -0.02
N ARG A 184 -62.51 33.16 -0.61
CA ARG A 184 -63.27 32.59 -1.73
C ARG A 184 -64.72 32.30 -1.34
N SER A 185 -64.96 31.64 -0.20
CA SER A 185 -66.31 31.35 0.30
C SER A 185 -67.14 32.64 0.46
N ASP A 186 -66.57 33.66 1.09
CA ASP A 186 -67.28 34.91 1.38
C ASP A 186 -67.56 35.73 0.12
N PHE A 187 -66.62 35.76 -0.83
CA PHE A 187 -66.84 36.31 -2.18
C PHE A 187 -68.01 35.62 -2.90
N PHE A 188 -68.02 34.27 -2.93
CA PHE A 188 -69.09 33.51 -3.56
C PHE A 188 -70.43 33.68 -2.83
N GLY A 189 -70.42 33.90 -1.52
CA GLY A 189 -71.61 34.27 -0.73
C GLY A 189 -72.19 35.62 -1.20
N ARG A 190 -71.43 36.71 -1.04
CA ARG A 190 -71.87 38.07 -1.40
C ARG A 190 -72.27 38.18 -2.87
N LEU A 191 -71.47 37.64 -3.78
CA LEU A 191 -71.76 37.72 -5.21
C LEU A 191 -72.97 36.85 -5.61
N ARG A 192 -73.28 35.79 -4.85
CA ARG A 192 -74.54 35.05 -4.99
C ARG A 192 -75.76 35.81 -4.46
N GLU A 193 -75.61 36.66 -3.44
CA GLU A 193 -76.69 37.55 -3.00
C GLU A 193 -76.97 38.64 -4.05
N ILE A 194 -75.92 39.26 -4.62
CA ILE A 194 -76.01 40.32 -5.64
C ILE A 194 -76.59 39.81 -6.98
N LEU A 195 -76.30 38.56 -7.35
CA LEU A 195 -76.70 37.97 -8.65
C LEU A 195 -77.86 36.96 -8.56
N GLY A 196 -78.23 36.48 -7.37
CA GLY A 196 -79.10 35.32 -7.19
C GLY A 196 -80.53 35.43 -7.75
N ASN A 197 -81.00 36.66 -8.00
CA ASN A 197 -82.30 36.95 -8.61
C ASN A 197 -82.19 37.53 -10.05
N ARG A 198 -81.02 37.46 -10.70
CA ARG A 198 -80.81 38.01 -12.05
C ARG A 198 -80.96 36.95 -13.14
N THR A 199 -81.77 37.25 -14.14
CA THR A 199 -81.93 36.44 -15.36
C THR A 199 -80.60 36.31 -16.11
N GLY A 200 -80.29 35.13 -16.65
CA GLY A 200 -79.10 34.88 -17.47
C GLY A 200 -77.81 34.53 -16.71
N VAL A 201 -77.82 34.51 -15.37
CA VAL A 201 -76.69 34.10 -14.54
C VAL A 201 -76.95 32.74 -13.89
N ARG A 202 -75.95 31.86 -13.88
CA ARG A 202 -76.02 30.54 -13.21
C ARG A 202 -74.78 30.30 -12.36
N VAL A 203 -74.97 29.95 -11.09
CA VAL A 203 -73.87 29.57 -10.18
C VAL A 203 -73.61 28.07 -10.32
N VAL A 204 -72.36 27.67 -10.60
CA VAL A 204 -71.95 26.27 -10.76
C VAL A 204 -70.66 26.03 -9.97
N GLY A 205 -70.78 25.51 -8.75
CA GLY A 205 -69.64 25.40 -7.83
C GLY A 205 -69.08 26.77 -7.47
N ASP A 206 -67.77 26.97 -7.62
CA ASP A 206 -67.05 28.23 -7.43
C ASP A 206 -66.89 29.01 -8.75
N ARG A 207 -67.93 28.99 -9.61
CA ARG A 207 -67.90 29.60 -10.95
C ARG A 207 -69.24 30.26 -11.28
N PHE A 208 -69.21 31.53 -11.70
CA PHE A 208 -70.39 32.24 -12.20
C PHE A 208 -70.46 32.15 -13.72
N VAL A 209 -71.50 31.51 -14.24
CA VAL A 209 -71.70 31.22 -15.67
C VAL A 209 -72.70 32.20 -16.26
N PHE A 210 -72.29 32.94 -17.28
CA PHE A 210 -73.08 33.93 -18.01
C PHE A 210 -73.30 33.46 -19.44
N GLU A 211 -74.56 33.34 -19.86
CA GLU A 211 -74.88 32.88 -21.21
C GLU A 211 -74.52 33.97 -22.24
N THR A 212 -73.72 33.60 -23.24
CA THR A 212 -73.06 34.55 -24.17
C THR A 212 -74.06 35.48 -24.85
N ASP A 213 -75.24 34.96 -25.19
CA ASP A 213 -76.22 35.65 -26.01
C ASP A 213 -76.85 36.86 -25.29
N VAL A 214 -76.67 36.98 -23.96
CA VAL A 214 -76.98 38.19 -23.17
C VAL A 214 -75.84 39.21 -23.26
N LEU A 215 -74.59 38.75 -23.09
CA LEU A 215 -73.40 39.60 -23.03
C LEU A 215 -72.95 40.12 -24.41
N PHE A 216 -73.14 39.34 -25.48
CA PHE A 216 -72.58 39.61 -26.81
C PHE A 216 -73.60 39.33 -27.93
N PRO A 217 -73.68 40.18 -28.96
CA PRO A 217 -74.34 39.84 -30.21
C PRO A 217 -73.71 38.59 -30.86
N SER A 218 -74.53 37.83 -31.61
CA SER A 218 -74.08 36.62 -32.31
C SER A 218 -72.88 36.90 -33.22
N GLY A 219 -71.86 36.03 -33.15
CA GLY A 219 -70.59 36.18 -33.88
C GLY A 219 -69.66 37.32 -33.43
N SER A 220 -70.09 38.15 -32.46
CA SER A 220 -69.33 39.31 -31.95
C SER A 220 -68.59 39.01 -30.65
N ALA A 221 -67.53 39.78 -30.38
CA ALA A 221 -66.90 39.90 -29.07
C ALA A 221 -67.08 41.29 -28.43
N ALA A 222 -67.73 42.25 -29.11
CA ALA A 222 -68.09 43.53 -28.49
C ALA A 222 -69.30 43.34 -27.56
N LEU A 223 -69.19 43.76 -26.30
CA LEU A 223 -70.26 43.67 -25.30
C LEU A 223 -71.49 44.51 -25.71
N SER A 224 -72.68 43.93 -25.53
CA SER A 224 -73.97 44.62 -25.63
C SER A 224 -74.14 45.65 -24.49
N SER A 225 -75.09 46.58 -24.61
CA SER A 225 -75.44 47.50 -23.52
C SER A 225 -75.96 46.75 -22.28
N GLU A 226 -76.84 45.78 -22.50
CA GLU A 226 -77.40 44.89 -21.47
C GLU A 226 -76.32 43.99 -20.83
N GLY A 227 -75.31 43.57 -21.61
CA GLY A 227 -74.10 42.92 -21.13
C GLY A 227 -73.27 43.82 -20.21
N ARG A 228 -73.05 45.08 -20.60
CA ARG A 228 -72.34 46.07 -19.77
C ARG A 228 -73.06 46.34 -18.44
N GLU A 229 -74.38 46.46 -18.47
CA GLU A 229 -75.23 46.69 -17.29
C GLU A 229 -75.32 45.47 -16.36
N SER A 230 -75.36 44.25 -16.91
CA SER A 230 -75.36 43.01 -16.13
C SER A 230 -73.99 42.68 -15.51
N LEU A 231 -72.89 43.10 -16.14
CA LEU A 231 -71.53 42.93 -15.62
C LEU A 231 -71.14 43.95 -14.54
N ARG A 232 -71.70 45.18 -14.54
CA ARG A 232 -71.30 46.25 -13.59
C ARG A 232 -71.30 45.83 -12.10
N PRO A 233 -72.34 45.18 -11.55
CA PRO A 233 -72.38 44.78 -10.14
C PRO A 233 -71.31 43.75 -9.75
N ILE A 234 -70.74 43.05 -10.74
CA ILE A 234 -69.64 42.11 -10.53
C ILE A 234 -68.33 42.89 -10.39
N ALA A 235 -68.13 43.94 -11.20
CA ALA A 235 -66.99 44.85 -11.07
C ALA A 235 -67.00 45.51 -9.68
N ASP A 236 -68.16 46.03 -9.26
CA ASP A 236 -68.38 46.62 -7.94
C ASP A 236 -68.02 45.62 -6.81
N ALA A 237 -68.37 44.34 -6.96
CA ALA A 237 -68.07 43.28 -5.99
C ALA A 237 -66.59 42.81 -6.03
N ILE A 238 -65.91 42.86 -7.17
CA ILE A 238 -64.47 42.55 -7.28
C ILE A 238 -63.64 43.70 -6.68
N ILE A 239 -64.06 44.95 -6.85
CA ILE A 239 -63.43 46.10 -6.17
C ILE A 239 -63.54 45.93 -4.65
N GLN A 240 -64.74 45.65 -4.12
CA GLN A 240 -64.92 45.38 -2.69
C GLN A 240 -64.11 44.18 -2.18
N LEU A 241 -63.94 43.13 -2.99
CA LEU A 241 -63.06 42.02 -2.63
C LEU A 241 -61.58 42.44 -2.56
N THR A 242 -61.17 43.39 -3.39
CA THR A 242 -59.80 43.90 -3.43
C THR A 242 -59.45 44.68 -2.18
N ASP A 243 -60.41 45.39 -1.58
CA ASP A 243 -60.24 46.06 -0.29
C ASP A 243 -60.22 45.08 0.91
N GLU A 244 -60.64 43.82 0.73
CA GLU A 244 -60.79 42.82 1.80
C GLU A 244 -59.76 41.69 1.82
N ILE A 245 -59.21 41.27 0.67
CA ILE A 245 -58.16 40.24 0.62
C ILE A 245 -56.77 40.91 0.72
N PRO A 246 -55.92 40.54 1.72
CA PRO A 246 -54.56 41.05 1.85
C PRO A 246 -53.70 40.90 0.59
N ASP A 247 -52.86 41.91 0.32
CA ASP A 247 -52.01 41.95 -0.88
C ASP A 247 -50.95 40.83 -0.94
N ASP A 248 -50.57 40.26 0.20
CA ASP A 248 -49.65 39.11 0.27
C ASP A 248 -50.33 37.75 -0.05
N ILE A 249 -51.59 37.78 -0.50
CA ILE A 249 -52.27 36.66 -1.15
C ILE A 249 -52.31 36.91 -2.67
N GLU A 250 -51.59 36.07 -3.43
CA GLU A 250 -51.59 36.10 -4.90
C GLU A 250 -52.89 35.51 -5.47
N TRP A 251 -53.96 36.32 -5.50
CA TRP A 251 -55.25 35.98 -6.11
C TRP A 251 -55.55 36.82 -7.36
N VAL A 252 -56.33 36.25 -8.29
CA VAL A 252 -56.89 36.90 -9.49
C VAL A 252 -58.32 36.38 -9.78
N ILE A 253 -59.14 37.18 -10.45
CA ILE A 253 -60.35 36.73 -11.14
C ILE A 253 -59.95 36.26 -12.54
N ARG A 254 -60.25 35.01 -12.86
CA ARG A 254 -60.10 34.46 -14.20
C ARG A 254 -61.43 34.44 -14.93
N ILE A 255 -61.43 35.02 -16.13
CA ILE A 255 -62.56 35.12 -17.05
C ILE A 255 -62.34 34.06 -18.14
N ASP A 256 -63.09 32.96 -18.05
CA ASP A 256 -62.98 31.82 -18.96
C ASP A 256 -64.04 31.93 -20.07
N GLY A 257 -63.62 32.19 -21.30
CA GLY A 257 -64.49 32.29 -22.47
C GLY A 257 -64.67 30.96 -23.20
N HIS A 258 -65.90 30.66 -23.63
CA HIS A 258 -66.25 29.42 -24.33
C HIS A 258 -67.13 29.63 -25.57
N THR A 259 -67.10 28.67 -26.49
CA THR A 259 -67.99 28.61 -27.66
C THR A 259 -68.76 27.29 -27.70
N ASP A 260 -69.76 27.23 -28.57
CA ASP A 260 -70.30 25.96 -29.05
C ASP A 260 -69.37 25.35 -30.14
N PRO A 261 -69.60 24.09 -30.57
CA PRO A 261 -68.73 23.40 -31.52
C PRO A 261 -69.04 23.69 -33.00
N VAL A 262 -69.79 24.75 -33.33
CA VAL A 262 -69.93 25.23 -34.71
C VAL A 262 -68.66 26.02 -35.09
N PRO A 263 -67.93 25.66 -36.16
CA PRO A 263 -66.70 26.36 -36.51
C PRO A 263 -66.94 27.78 -37.05
N ILE A 264 -66.44 28.81 -36.36
CA ILE A 264 -66.46 30.19 -36.86
C ILE A 264 -65.27 30.49 -37.78
N ARG A 265 -65.53 31.26 -38.85
CA ARG A 265 -64.52 31.94 -39.70
C ARG A 265 -65.07 33.30 -40.10
N THR A 266 -64.89 34.30 -39.24
CA THR A 266 -65.30 35.70 -39.45
C THR A 266 -64.09 36.60 -39.27
N THR A 267 -64.23 37.77 -38.63
CA THR A 267 -63.11 38.54 -38.06
C THR A 267 -62.26 37.70 -37.10
N TYR A 268 -62.82 36.64 -36.52
CA TYR A 268 -62.12 35.68 -35.67
C TYR A 268 -61.75 34.43 -36.48
N PRO A 269 -60.45 34.06 -36.57
CA PRO A 269 -60.00 32.90 -37.36
C PRO A 269 -60.46 31.53 -36.84
N SER A 270 -60.80 31.42 -35.55
CA SER A 270 -61.30 30.19 -34.93
C SER A 270 -62.05 30.46 -33.62
N ASN A 271 -62.68 29.42 -33.06
CA ASN A 271 -63.38 29.46 -31.78
C ASN A 271 -62.47 29.84 -30.59
N TRP A 272 -61.19 29.46 -30.62
CA TRP A 272 -60.18 29.95 -29.67
C TRP A 272 -60.01 31.48 -29.73
N HIS A 273 -59.96 32.07 -30.93
CA HIS A 273 -59.85 33.53 -31.07
C HIS A 273 -61.13 34.25 -30.61
N LEU A 274 -62.32 33.72 -30.93
CA LEU A 274 -63.59 34.30 -30.50
C LEU A 274 -63.76 34.25 -28.97
N SER A 275 -63.45 33.11 -28.35
CA SER A 275 -63.54 32.96 -26.89
C SER A 275 -62.54 33.82 -26.14
N ALA A 276 -61.27 33.87 -26.60
CA ALA A 276 -60.26 34.76 -26.02
C ALA A 276 -60.65 36.24 -26.17
N ALA A 277 -61.09 36.67 -27.36
CA ALA A 277 -61.51 38.06 -27.59
C ALA A 277 -62.70 38.47 -26.70
N ARG A 278 -63.65 37.56 -26.46
CA ARG A 278 -64.77 37.79 -25.53
C ARG A 278 -64.32 37.92 -24.07
N ALA A 279 -63.42 37.04 -23.62
CA ALA A 279 -62.86 37.11 -22.27
C ALA A 279 -62.07 38.43 -22.07
N ILE A 280 -61.26 38.83 -23.05
CA ILE A 280 -60.55 40.11 -23.06
C ILE A 280 -61.53 41.30 -23.02
N SER A 281 -62.64 41.25 -23.76
CA SER A 281 -63.64 42.32 -23.76
C SER A 281 -64.37 42.49 -22.42
N VAL A 282 -64.48 41.41 -21.62
CA VAL A 282 -64.99 41.49 -20.23
C VAL A 282 -63.93 42.05 -19.29
N VAL A 283 -62.65 41.65 -19.44
CA VAL A 283 -61.53 42.23 -18.68
C VAL A 283 -61.44 43.74 -18.91
N GLN A 284 -61.42 44.18 -20.17
CA GLN A 284 -61.40 45.60 -20.53
C GLN A 284 -62.59 46.38 -19.97
N TRP A 285 -63.78 45.77 -19.92
CA TRP A 285 -64.95 46.40 -19.29
C TRP A 285 -64.87 46.46 -17.76
N PHE A 286 -64.15 45.54 -17.11
CA PHE A 286 -63.87 45.61 -15.68
C PHE A 286 -62.77 46.64 -15.38
N GLU A 287 -61.74 46.77 -16.23
CA GLU A 287 -60.73 47.84 -16.18
C GLU A 287 -61.38 49.23 -16.37
N ASP A 288 -62.26 49.39 -17.37
CA ASP A 288 -63.08 50.60 -17.60
C ASP A 288 -63.95 50.99 -16.37
N LEU A 289 -64.28 50.01 -15.51
CA LEU A 289 -65.07 50.20 -14.28
C LEU A 289 -64.19 50.37 -13.01
N GLY A 290 -62.87 50.28 -13.13
CA GLY A 290 -61.93 50.51 -12.03
C GLY A 290 -61.46 49.24 -11.29
N VAL A 291 -61.70 48.04 -11.82
CA VAL A 291 -61.09 46.82 -11.28
C VAL A 291 -59.59 46.78 -11.64
N PRO A 292 -58.66 46.53 -10.70
CA PRO A 292 -57.23 46.51 -10.99
C PRO A 292 -56.83 45.42 -12.00
N SER A 293 -56.09 45.81 -13.03
CA SER A 293 -55.66 44.95 -14.15
C SER A 293 -54.88 43.71 -13.72
N GLU A 294 -54.06 43.84 -12.68
CA GLU A 294 -53.23 42.79 -12.10
C GLU A 294 -54.03 41.72 -11.35
N ARG A 295 -55.30 42.01 -11.01
CA ARG A 295 -56.26 41.05 -10.43
C ARG A 295 -57.15 40.41 -11.51
N LEU A 296 -56.92 40.66 -12.81
CA LEU A 296 -57.72 40.15 -13.93
C LEU A 296 -56.92 39.25 -14.88
N VAL A 297 -57.50 38.11 -15.30
CA VAL A 297 -56.91 37.20 -16.29
C VAL A 297 -57.96 36.72 -17.28
N ALA A 298 -57.77 37.00 -18.57
CA ALA A 298 -58.60 36.45 -19.64
C ALA A 298 -58.06 35.12 -20.17
N ALA A 299 -58.93 34.12 -20.33
CA ALA A 299 -58.60 32.84 -20.95
C ALA A 299 -59.69 32.44 -21.97
N GLY A 300 -59.29 32.04 -23.18
CA GLY A 300 -60.19 31.46 -24.17
C GLY A 300 -59.99 29.95 -24.26
N PHE A 301 -61.08 29.17 -24.23
CA PHE A 301 -61.07 27.70 -24.27
C PHE A 301 -61.70 27.11 -25.55
N GLY A 302 -62.29 27.96 -26.40
CA GLY A 302 -63.05 27.54 -27.57
C GLY A 302 -64.19 26.58 -27.21
N GLU A 303 -64.34 25.55 -28.03
CA GLU A 303 -65.37 24.50 -27.94
C GLU A 303 -64.99 23.33 -27.02
N ASN A 304 -63.75 23.30 -26.52
CA ASN A 304 -63.10 22.10 -25.98
C ASN A 304 -63.57 21.70 -24.57
N HIS A 305 -64.37 22.56 -23.93
CA HIS A 305 -64.97 22.33 -22.61
C HIS A 305 -66.48 22.61 -22.67
N PRO A 306 -67.29 21.69 -23.24
CA PRO A 306 -68.75 21.82 -23.24
C PRO A 306 -69.35 21.54 -21.86
N ILE A 307 -70.48 22.18 -21.54
CA ILE A 307 -71.32 21.91 -20.35
C ILE A 307 -72.69 21.32 -20.72
N ALA A 308 -73.00 21.22 -22.01
CA ALA A 308 -74.17 20.53 -22.55
C ALA A 308 -73.75 19.69 -23.75
N GLU A 309 -74.10 18.41 -23.75
CA GLU A 309 -73.78 17.49 -24.84
C GLU A 309 -74.71 17.66 -26.05
N GLY A 310 -74.26 17.20 -27.22
CA GLY A 310 -75.00 17.25 -28.47
C GLY A 310 -74.80 18.54 -29.27
N ARG A 311 -75.76 18.86 -30.14
CA ARG A 311 -75.72 20.00 -31.08
C ARG A 311 -77.08 20.70 -31.25
N SER A 312 -77.97 20.58 -30.26
CA SER A 312 -79.23 21.34 -30.26
C SER A 312 -78.95 22.84 -30.10
N ALA A 313 -79.89 23.69 -30.54
CA ALA A 313 -79.76 25.14 -30.35
C ALA A 313 -79.56 25.52 -28.87
N GLU A 314 -80.24 24.81 -27.97
CA GLU A 314 -80.16 24.98 -26.52
C GLU A 314 -78.81 24.49 -25.94
N ALA A 315 -78.29 23.34 -26.38
CA ALA A 315 -76.97 22.87 -25.97
C ALA A 315 -75.86 23.82 -26.44
N ASN A 316 -75.97 24.32 -27.68
CA ASN A 316 -75.05 25.31 -28.22
C ASN A 316 -75.14 26.63 -27.42
N ALA A 317 -76.34 27.13 -27.11
CA ALA A 317 -76.52 28.32 -26.25
C ALA A 317 -75.87 28.14 -24.86
N ARG A 318 -76.07 26.98 -24.22
CA ARG A 318 -75.40 26.67 -22.94
C ARG A 318 -73.88 26.55 -23.08
N ASN A 319 -73.36 26.05 -24.20
CA ASN A 319 -71.91 25.95 -24.44
C ASN A 319 -71.24 27.30 -24.75
N ARG A 320 -71.95 28.25 -25.37
CA ARG A 320 -71.52 29.65 -25.50
C ARG A 320 -71.70 30.39 -24.17
N ARG A 321 -70.65 30.49 -23.36
CA ARG A 321 -70.69 31.23 -22.09
C ARG A 321 -69.38 31.95 -21.76
N ILE A 322 -69.46 32.83 -20.78
CA ILE A 322 -68.33 33.32 -19.99
C ILE A 322 -68.46 32.73 -18.59
N GLU A 323 -67.36 32.24 -18.01
CA GLU A 323 -67.32 31.70 -16.65
C GLU A 323 -66.31 32.49 -15.81
N LEU A 324 -66.76 33.12 -14.72
CA LEU A 324 -65.90 33.88 -13.79
C LEU A 324 -65.56 33.03 -12.58
N LYS A 325 -64.28 32.98 -12.20
CA LYS A 325 -63.81 32.28 -10.99
C LYS A 325 -62.64 32.98 -10.30
N LEU A 326 -62.66 33.02 -8.97
CA LEU A 326 -61.50 33.38 -8.15
C LEU A 326 -60.46 32.25 -8.19
N THR A 327 -59.18 32.58 -8.21
CA THR A 327 -58.08 31.61 -8.27
C THR A 327 -56.77 32.22 -7.76
N SER A 328 -55.78 31.40 -7.42
CA SER A 328 -54.41 31.92 -7.36
C SER A 328 -53.95 32.33 -8.76
N ARG A 329 -52.89 33.14 -8.80
CA ARG A 329 -52.06 33.30 -10.00
C ARG A 329 -51.41 31.98 -10.42
#